data_AF-A0A9E3WAA9-F1
#
_entry.id   AF-A0A9E3WAA9-F1
#
_cell.length_a   1.000
_cell.length_b   1.000
_cell.length_c   1.000
_cell.angle_alpha   90.00
_cell.angle_beta   90.00
_cell.angle_gamma   90.00
#
_symmetry.space_group_name_H-M   'P 1'
#
loop_
_entity.id
_entity.type
_entity.pdbx_description
1 polymer ?
#
loop_
_entity_poly.entity_id
_entity_poly.type
_entity_poly.pdbx_seq_one_letter_code
_entity_poly.pdbx_strand_id
1 'polypeptide(L)'
;LYNRERTFRPTMLVDARVAAPHVGLNSADAKHLKVDSGDTVEIEVDHGPAVQVQVRVDDGIPSGTVTLPRHLTTTAMPLTLAVGKVSKVTMAERSKVGS
;
A
#
# COMPACT_ATOMS: atom_id res chain seq x y z
N LEU A 1 -36.71 21.87 15.79
CA LEU A 1 -35.88 20.79 16.34
C LEU A 1 -35.40 19.93 15.17
N TYR A 2 -34.22 20.23 14.60
CA TYR A 2 -33.70 19.49 13.44
C TYR A 2 -32.69 18.45 13.91
N ASN A 3 -32.95 17.19 13.53
CA ASN A 3 -32.07 16.05 13.74
C ASN A 3 -30.72 16.31 13.00
N ARG A 4 -29.60 16.14 13.71
CA ARG A 4 -28.23 16.48 13.26
C ARG A 4 -27.40 15.26 12.87
N GLU A 5 -28.01 14.10 12.66
CA GLU A 5 -27.26 12.90 12.30
C GLU A 5 -27.08 12.80 10.78
N ARG A 6 -25.86 13.07 10.30
CA ARG A 6 -25.41 12.63 8.97
C ARG A 6 -24.87 11.22 9.11
N THR A 7 -25.74 10.23 8.96
CA THR A 7 -25.30 8.84 8.72
C THR A 7 -24.75 8.77 7.30
N PHE A 8 -23.49 9.18 7.13
CA PHE A 8 -22.77 9.06 5.87
C PHE A 8 -22.49 7.57 5.64
N ARG A 9 -23.42 6.86 4.99
CA ARG A 9 -23.13 5.55 4.43
C ARG A 9 -22.34 5.76 3.14
N PRO A 10 -21.07 5.32 3.05
CA PRO A 10 -20.33 5.39 1.80
C PRO A 10 -21.05 4.48 0.79
N THR A 11 -21.68 5.07 -0.22
CA THR A 11 -22.15 4.33 -1.38
C THR A 11 -20.95 4.02 -2.28
N MET A 12 -21.03 2.90 -3.00
CA MET A 12 -20.04 2.31 -3.92
C MET A 12 -19.46 3.25 -5.00
N LEU A 13 -19.83 4.53 -5.02
CA LEU A 13 -19.40 5.51 -6.02
C LEU A 13 -18.05 6.19 -5.70
N VAL A 14 -17.52 6.02 -4.49
CA VAL A 14 -16.26 6.66 -4.05
C VAL A 14 -15.02 5.77 -4.29
N ASP A 15 -15.21 4.52 -4.70
CA ASP A 15 -14.13 3.56 -4.97
C ASP A 15 -13.18 4.07 -6.09
N ALA A 16 -13.73 4.73 -7.12
CA ALA A 16 -12.99 5.22 -8.28
C ALA A 16 -12.02 6.40 -8.00
N ARG A 17 -12.03 6.98 -6.79
CA ARG A 17 -11.11 8.08 -6.40
C ARG A 17 -10.07 7.68 -5.37
N VAL A 18 -10.10 6.44 -4.89
CA VAL A 18 -9.03 5.91 -4.05
C VAL A 18 -7.98 5.35 -5.01
N ALA A 19 -6.88 6.08 -5.19
CA ALA A 19 -5.76 5.57 -5.97
C ALA A 19 -5.36 4.20 -5.42
N ALA A 20 -5.21 3.21 -6.31
CA ALA A 20 -4.77 1.89 -5.91
C ALA A 20 -3.50 2.02 -5.03
N PRO A 21 -3.46 1.29 -3.90
CA PRO A 21 -2.36 1.41 -2.96
C PRO A 21 -1.06 1.05 -3.68
N HIS A 22 -0.13 2.00 -3.76
CA HIS A 22 1.13 1.85 -4.49
C HIS A 22 2.33 2.23 -3.63
N VAL A 23 3.49 1.71 -4.00
CA VAL A 23 4.77 2.02 -3.39
C VAL A 23 5.75 2.48 -4.45
N GLY A 24 6.44 3.57 -4.18
CA GLY A 24 7.50 4.08 -5.04
C GLY A 24 8.85 3.48 -4.66
N LEU A 25 9.58 2.94 -5.64
CA LEU A 25 10.93 2.40 -5.49
C LEU A 25 11.87 2.98 -6.55
N ASN A 26 13.13 3.17 -6.20
CA ASN A 26 14.18 3.44 -7.17
C ASN A 26 14.47 2.19 -8.03
N SER A 27 14.93 2.37 -9.27
CA SER A 27 15.22 1.25 -10.17
C SER A 27 16.32 0.30 -9.67
N ALA A 28 17.30 0.78 -8.90
CA ALA A 28 18.32 -0.07 -8.29
C ALA A 28 17.73 -0.99 -7.21
N ASP A 29 16.85 -0.45 -6.37
CA ASP A 29 16.19 -1.22 -5.30
C ASP A 29 15.19 -2.22 -5.87
N ALA A 30 14.44 -1.82 -6.90
CA ALA A 30 13.52 -2.71 -7.61
C ALA A 30 14.27 -3.93 -8.21
N LYS A 31 15.43 -3.69 -8.84
CA LYS A 31 16.30 -4.76 -9.34
C LYS A 31 16.83 -5.66 -8.22
N HIS A 32 17.27 -5.07 -7.12
CA HIS A 32 17.78 -5.82 -5.96
C HIS A 32 16.69 -6.71 -5.33
N LEU A 33 15.46 -6.18 -5.22
CA LEU A 33 14.28 -6.89 -4.71
C LEU A 33 13.63 -7.82 -5.74
N LYS A 34 14.08 -7.80 -7.00
CA LYS A 34 13.53 -8.58 -8.13
C LYS A 34 12.03 -8.34 -8.33
N VAL A 35 11.63 -7.08 -8.27
CA VAL A 35 10.25 -6.62 -8.49
C VAL A 35 10.22 -5.64 -9.64
N ASP A 36 9.16 -5.72 -10.45
CA ASP A 36 8.92 -4.81 -11.56
C ASP A 36 7.76 -3.86 -11.25
N SER A 37 7.65 -2.76 -12.01
CA SER A 37 6.45 -1.91 -11.92
C SER A 37 5.21 -2.72 -12.22
N GLY A 38 4.21 -2.65 -11.35
CA GLY A 38 2.99 -3.44 -11.43
C GLY A 38 2.97 -4.68 -10.53
N ASP A 39 4.12 -5.13 -10.02
CA ASP A 39 4.18 -6.22 -9.04
C ASP A 39 3.54 -5.81 -7.71
N THR A 40 2.94 -6.78 -7.01
CA THR A 40 2.44 -6.58 -5.64
C THR A 40 3.54 -6.93 -4.64
N VAL A 41 3.80 -6.02 -3.71
CA VAL A 41 4.70 -6.21 -2.58
C VAL A 41 3.97 -5.93 -1.28
N GLU A 42 4.45 -6.57 -0.21
CA GLU A 42 4.01 -6.33 1.14
C GLU A 42 5.02 -5.41 1.83
N ILE A 43 4.52 -4.35 2.44
CA ILE A 43 5.29 -3.36 3.19
C ILE A 43 4.88 -3.44 4.65
N GLU A 44 5.85 -3.67 5.51
CA GLU A 44 5.72 -3.56 6.96
C GLU A 44 6.58 -2.39 7.42
N VAL A 45 6.03 -1.46 8.21
CA VAL A 45 6.74 -0.28 8.73
C VAL A 45 6.67 -0.32 10.25
N ASP A 46 7.82 -0.34 10.91
CA ASP A 46 7.95 -0.47 12.38
C ASP A 46 7.05 -1.58 12.97
N HIS A 47 6.12 -1.22 13.87
CA HIS A 47 5.10 -2.09 14.48
C HIS A 47 3.71 -1.89 13.85
N GLY A 48 3.66 -1.32 12.65
CA GLY A 48 2.42 -1.07 11.92
C GLY A 48 1.87 -2.32 11.22
N PRO A 49 0.61 -2.27 10.74
CA PRO A 49 0.05 -3.36 9.95
C PRO A 49 0.81 -3.51 8.62
N ALA A 50 1.02 -4.76 8.20
CA ALA A 50 1.52 -5.07 6.86
C ALA A 50 0.50 -4.64 5.80
N VAL A 51 0.96 -4.01 4.73
CA VAL A 51 0.11 -3.49 3.64
C VAL A 51 0.59 -4.01 2.30
N GLN A 52 -0.32 -4.59 1.52
CA GLN A 52 -0.05 -5.00 0.15
C GLN A 52 -0.31 -3.85 -0.83
N VAL A 53 0.69 -3.51 -1.62
CA VAL A 53 0.73 -2.34 -2.50
C VAL A 53 1.39 -2.69 -3.82
N GLN A 54 1.03 -1.98 -4.89
CA GLN A 54 1.61 -2.16 -6.21
C GLN A 54 2.89 -1.33 -6.38
N VAL A 55 3.95 -1.92 -6.94
CA VAL A 55 5.21 -1.24 -7.20
C VAL A 55 5.06 -0.24 -8.34
N ARG A 56 5.59 0.97 -8.12
CA ARG A 56 5.89 1.98 -9.13
C ARG A 56 7.38 2.27 -9.07
N VAL A 57 8.10 1.99 -10.15
CA VAL A 57 9.52 2.35 -10.25
C VAL A 57 9.63 3.80 -10.71
N ASP A 58 10.37 4.62 -9.97
CA ASP A 58 10.61 6.03 -10.25
C ASP A 58 12.06 6.39 -9.87
N ASP A 59 12.86 6.80 -10.86
CA ASP A 59 14.26 7.19 -10.64
C ASP A 59 14.41 8.54 -9.92
N GLY A 60 13.31 9.29 -9.74
CA GLY A 60 13.27 10.47 -8.87
C GLY A 60 13.33 10.14 -7.37
N ILE A 61 13.13 8.86 -7.00
CA ILE A 61 13.22 8.39 -5.62
C ILE A 61 14.68 8.03 -5.30
N PRO A 62 15.27 8.52 -4.21
CA PRO A 62 16.62 8.13 -3.79
C PRO A 62 16.73 6.64 -3.49
N SER A 63 17.85 6.02 -3.87
CA SER A 63 18.11 4.61 -3.54
C SER A 63 18.15 4.37 -2.02
N GLY A 64 17.64 3.23 -1.58
CA GLY A 64 17.47 2.87 -0.17
C GLY A 64 16.28 3.54 0.52
N THR A 65 15.43 4.25 -0.23
CA THR A 65 14.22 4.87 0.29
C THR A 65 12.98 4.37 -0.43
N VAL A 66 11.86 4.42 0.28
CA VAL A 66 10.56 3.95 -0.20
C VAL A 66 9.53 5.04 0.04
N THR A 67 8.72 5.36 -0.96
CA THR A 67 7.61 6.31 -0.79
C THR A 67 6.29 5.57 -0.69
N LEU A 68 5.54 5.86 0.37
CA LEU A 68 4.28 5.20 0.67
C LEU A 68 3.18 6.25 0.91
N PRO A 69 2.04 6.19 0.20
CA PRO A 69 0.90 7.05 0.51
C PRO A 69 0.44 6.86 1.95
N ARG A 70 0.04 7.95 2.61
CA ARG A 70 -0.29 7.91 4.06
C ARG A 70 -1.56 7.12 4.39
N HIS A 71 -2.54 7.14 3.48
CA HIS A 71 -3.89 6.62 3.69
C HIS A 71 -4.13 5.35 2.88
N LEU A 72 -3.29 4.33 3.07
CA LEU A 72 -3.44 3.03 2.41
C LEU A 72 -4.32 2.05 3.22
N THR A 73 -4.47 2.27 4.52
CA THR A 73 -5.34 1.49 5.41
C THR A 73 -6.14 2.41 6.33
N THR A 74 -7.04 1.85 7.14
CA THR A 74 -7.80 2.59 8.15
C THR A 74 -6.90 3.21 9.23
N THR A 75 -5.66 2.73 9.35
CA THR A 75 -4.64 3.28 10.24
C THR A 75 -3.63 4.05 9.39
N ALA A 76 -3.49 5.36 9.65
CA ALA A 76 -2.55 6.19 8.92
C ALA A 76 -1.11 5.71 9.14
N MET A 77 -0.34 5.62 8.06
CA MET A 77 1.10 5.35 8.15
C MET A 77 1.83 6.51 8.86
N PRO A 78 2.97 6.26 9.54
CA PRO A 78 3.73 7.28 10.27
C PRO A 78 4.14 8.46 9.37
N LEU A 79 4.21 9.66 9.96
CA LEU A 79 4.74 10.88 9.30
C LEU A 79 6.26 11.05 9.46
N THR A 80 6.88 10.22 10.30
CA THR A 80 8.32 10.23 10.55
C THR A 80 9.01 9.19 9.67
N LEU A 81 10.30 9.41 9.37
CA LEU A 81 11.12 8.37 8.74
C LEU A 81 11.11 7.13 9.64
N ALA A 82 10.75 6.00 9.06
CA ALA A 82 10.57 4.73 9.75
C ALA A 82 11.27 3.63 8.96
N VAL A 83 11.79 2.63 9.66
CA VAL A 83 12.44 1.49 9.01
C VAL A 83 11.37 0.46 8.68
N GLY A 84 11.29 0.09 7.41
CA GLY A 84 10.31 -0.88 6.94
C GLY A 84 10.95 -2.04 6.17
N LYS A 85 10.24 -3.16 6.13
CA LYS A 85 10.61 -4.33 5.35
C LYS A 85 9.71 -4.43 4.12
N VAL A 86 10.34 -4.63 2.96
CA VAL A 86 9.66 -4.89 1.69
C VAL A 86 9.82 -6.35 1.33
N SER A 87 8.71 -7.06 1.14
CA SER A 87 8.71 -8.47 0.72
C SER A 87 7.87 -8.65 -0.53
N LYS A 88 8.39 -9.40 -1.52
CA LYS A 88 7.62 -9.72 -2.73
C LYS A 88 6.49 -10.68 -2.37
N VAL A 89 5.25 -10.35 -2.76
CA VAL A 89 4.12 -11.27 -2.61
C VAL A 89 4.10 -12.18 -3.82
N THR A 90 4.55 -13.42 -3.66
CA THR A 90 4.20 -14.49 -4.61
C THR A 90 2.76 -14.88 -4.36
N MET A 91 1.91 -14.84 -5.39
CA MET A 91 0.56 -15.41 -5.33
C MET A 91 0.68 -16.92 -5.01
N ALA A 92 0.58 -17.28 -3.73
CA ALA A 92 0.27 -18.65 -3.36
C ALA A 92 -1.23 -18.88 -3.62
N GLU A 93 -1.54 -20.02 -4.22
CA GLU A 93 -2.86 -20.41 -4.70
C GLU A 93 -4.04 -20.10 -3.75
N ARG A 94 -5.16 -19.77 -4.40
CA ARG A 94 -6.50 -19.57 -3.84
C ARG A 94 -6.80 -20.55 -2.70
N SER A 95 -7.07 -20.01 -1.52
CA SER A 95 -7.67 -20.78 -0.43
C SER A 95 -9.11 -21.14 -0.82
N LYS A 96 -9.29 -22.39 -1.20
CA LYS A 96 -10.57 -23.08 -1.36
C LYS A 96 -11.19 -23.24 0.03
N VAL A 97 -12.07 -22.34 0.43
CA VAL A 97 -12.97 -22.58 1.57
C VAL A 97 -14.21 -23.30 1.03
N GLY A 98 -14.18 -24.64 1.12
CA GLY A 98 -15.38 -25.48 1.10
C GLY A 98 -16.25 -25.13 2.31
N SER A 99 -17.55 -24.88 2.10
CA SER A 99 -18.66 -25.85 2.08
C SER A 99 -19.26 -26.08 3.46
#